data_AF-L9ZNV1-F1
#
_entry.id   AF-L9ZNV1-F1
#
_cell.length_a   1.000
_cell.length_b   1.000
_cell.length_c   1.000
_cell.angle_alpha   90.00
_cell.angle_beta   90.00
_cell.angle_gamma   90.00
#
_symmetry.space_group_name_H-M   'P 1'
#
loop_
_entity.id
_entity.type
_entity.pdbx_description
1 polymer ?
#
loop_
_entity_poly.entity_id
_entity_poly.type
_entity_poly.pdbx_seq_one_letter_code
_entity_poly.pdbx_strand_id
1 'polypeptide(L)' 'MPTCDHCDAHVSERFARVFADEHGEILACTSCSANAGIAEAARERANRPSHD' A
#
# COMPACT_ATOMS: atom_id res chain seq x y z
N MET A 1 1.18 -14.55 -12.16
CA MET A 1 1.83 -13.27 -11.84
C MET A 1 1.42 -12.94 -10.41
N PRO A 2 2.36 -12.67 -9.50
CA PRO A 2 2.04 -12.43 -8.09
C PRO A 2 1.10 -11.23 -7.92
N THR A 3 0.32 -11.23 -6.85
CA THR A 3 -0.68 -10.21 -6.53
C THR A 3 -0.38 -9.56 -5.18
N CYS A 4 -0.80 -8.32 -5.03
CA CYS A 4 -0.77 -7.59 -3.76
C CYS A 4 -1.96 -8.01 -2.90
N ASP A 5 -1.73 -8.50 -1.68
CA ASP A 5 -2.79 -8.90 -0.75
C ASP A 5 -3.68 -7.73 -0.30
N HIS A 6 -3.18 -6.50 -0.37
CA HIS A 6 -3.94 -5.33 0.04
C HIS A 6 -4.93 -4.82 -1.01
N CYS A 7 -4.61 -4.93 -2.30
CA CYS A 7 -5.41 -4.31 -3.37
C CYS A 7 -5.68 -5.22 -4.57
N ASP A 8 -5.27 -6.48 -4.49
CA ASP A 8 -5.36 -7.50 -5.54
C ASP A 8 -4.61 -7.15 -6.86
N ALA A 9 -3.89 -6.03 -6.90
CA ALA A 9 -3.18 -5.61 -8.09
C ALA A 9 -2.03 -6.58 -8.42
N HIS A 10 -1.89 -6.91 -9.71
CA HIS A 10 -0.79 -7.71 -10.20
C HIS A 10 0.55 -6.96 -10.07
N VAL A 11 1.57 -7.68 -9.62
CA VAL A 11 2.96 -7.19 -9.56
C VAL A 11 3.89 -8.14 -10.32
N SER A 12 5.05 -7.63 -10.70
CA SER A 12 6.06 -8.41 -11.42
C SER A 12 6.68 -9.48 -10.53
N GLU A 13 7.09 -10.62 -11.09
CA GLU A 13 7.83 -11.66 -10.34
C GLU A 13 9.14 -11.14 -9.72
N ARG A 14 9.79 -10.18 -10.39
CA ARG A 14 10.98 -9.50 -9.85
C ARG A 14 10.67 -8.68 -8.60
N PHE A 15 9.46 -8.14 -8.51
CA PHE A 15 9.00 -7.40 -7.34
C PHE A 15 8.78 -8.38 -6.17
N ALA A 16 8.06 -9.47 -6.41
CA ALA A 16 7.83 -10.51 -5.42
C ALA A 16 9.13 -11.05 -4.82
N ARG A 17 10.17 -11.27 -5.63
CA ARG A 17 11.47 -11.76 -5.13
C ARG A 17 12.11 -10.88 -4.05
N VAL A 18 11.84 -9.58 -4.06
CA VAL A 18 12.47 -8.60 -3.16
C VAL A 18 11.56 -8.21 -2.01
N PHE A 19 10.25 -8.12 -2.27
CA PHE A 19 9.28 -7.54 -1.35
C PHE A 19 8.30 -8.53 -0.75
N ALA A 20 8.28 -9.78 -1.22
CA ALA A 20 7.49 -10.81 -0.56
C ALA A 20 8.14 -11.25 0.75
N ASP A 21 7.32 -11.66 1.72
CA ASP A 21 7.79 -12.15 3.02
C ASP A 21 8.32 -13.61 2.93
N GLU A 22 8.60 -14.24 4.09
CA GLU A 22 9.04 -15.63 4.17
C GLU A 22 8.03 -16.64 3.59
N HIS A 23 6.73 -16.30 3.58
CA HIS A 23 5.67 -17.10 2.98
C HIS A 23 5.43 -16.77 1.50
N GLY A 24 6.10 -15.75 0.97
CA GLY A 24 5.91 -15.28 -0.40
C GLY A 24 4.74 -14.31 -0.57
N GLU A 25 4.19 -13.76 0.51
CA GLU A 25 3.05 -12.83 0.49
C GLU A 25 3.50 -11.38 0.23
N ILE A 26 2.69 -10.62 -0.52
CA ILE A 26 2.98 -9.21 -0.81
C ILE A 26 1.93 -8.35 -0.14
N LEU A 27 2.22 -7.98 1.10
CA LEU A 27 1.31 -7.22 1.95
C LEU A 27 0.99 -5.82 1.41
N ALA A 28 1.89 -5.22 0.62
CA ALA A 28 1.65 -3.94 -0.05
C ALA A 28 2.52 -3.77 -1.30
N CYS A 29 1.92 -3.40 -2.43
CA CYS A 29 2.64 -3.01 -3.64
C CYS A 29 3.13 -1.56 -3.57
N THR A 30 3.98 -1.14 -4.50
CA THR A 30 4.49 0.25 -4.58
C THR A 30 3.40 1.31 -4.50
N SER A 31 2.25 1.11 -5.15
CA SER A 31 1.14 2.07 -5.11
C SER A 31 0.50 2.15 -3.72
N CYS A 32 0.32 1.02 -3.04
CA CYS A 32 -0.22 0.97 -1.69
C CYS A 32 0.76 1.58 -0.68
N SER A 33 2.04 1.21 -0.77
CA SER A 33 3.10 1.71 0.12
C SER A 33 3.34 3.22 -0.06
N ALA A 34 3.29 3.72 -1.29
CA ALA A 34 3.38 5.16 -1.57
C ALA A 34 2.21 5.94 -0.97
N ASN A 35 1.03 5.31 -0.84
CA ASN A 35 -0.18 5.95 -0.34
C ASN A 35 -0.46 5.66 1.16
N ALA A 36 0.32 4.77 1.79
CA ALA A 36 0.12 4.36 3.18
C ALA A 36 0.19 5.53 4.16
N GLY A 37 1.08 6.51 3.94
CA GLY A 37 1.13 7.75 4.73
C GLY A 37 0.12 8.83 4.30
N ILE A 38 -0.40 8.75 3.08
CA ILE A 38 -1.33 9.74 2.52
C ILE A 38 -2.76 9.47 3.02
N ALA A 39 -3.15 8.21 3.15
CA ALA A 39 -4.46 7.83 3.66
C ALA A 39 -4.66 8.25 5.13
N GLU A 40 -3.63 8.15 5.97
CA GLU A 40 -3.64 8.65 7.36
C GLU A 40 -3.64 10.19 7.38
N ALA A 41 -2.78 10.84 6.59
CA ALA A 41 -2.76 12.32 6.54
C ALA A 41 -4.09 12.90 5.98
N ALA A 42 -4.76 12.22 5.06
CA ALA A 42 -6.04 12.64 4.49
C ALA A 42 -7.17 12.57 5.52
N ARG A 43 -7.26 11.48 6.31
CA ARG A 43 -8.24 11.37 7.41
C ARG A 43 -7.98 12.38 8.51
N GLU A 44 -6.72 12.67 8.85
CA GLU A 44 -6.37 13.72 9.82
C GLU A 44 -6.78 15.11 9.34
N ARG A 45 -6.63 15.39 8.04
CA ARG A 45 -7.10 16.64 7.42
C ARG A 45 -8.63 16.74 7.39
N ALA A 46 -9.31 15.64 7.07
CA ALA A 46 -10.77 15.59 7.05
C ALA A 46 -11.38 15.69 8.46
N ASN A 47 -10.69 15.20 9.49
CA ASN A 47 -11.14 15.24 10.89
C ASN A 47 -10.68 16.51 11.63
N ARG A 48 -9.86 17.36 11.02
CA ARG A 48 -9.56 18.68 11.57
C ARG A 48 -10.68 19.63 11.15
N PRO A 49 -11.45 20.23 12.07
CA PRO A 49 -12.43 21.23 11.69
C PRO A 49 -11.69 22.39 11.03
N SER A 50 -12.08 22.71 9.79
CA SER A 50 -11.65 23.92 9.11
C SER A 50 -12.13 25.10 9.95
N HIS A 51 -11.23 25.71 10.70
CA HIS A 51 -11.46 27.00 11.31
C HIS A 51 -11.24 28.02 10.19
N ASP A 52 -12.34 28.61 9.71
CA ASP A 52 -12.37 29.87 8.96
C ASP A 52 -12.05 31.02 9.93
#